data_AF-A0A6A6UKN1-F1
#
_entry.id   AF-A0A6A6UKN1-F1
#
_cell.length_a   1.000
_cell.length_b   1.000
_cell.length_c   1.000
_cell.angle_alpha   90.00
_cell.angle_beta   90.00
_cell.angle_gamma   90.00
#
_symmetry.space_group_name_H-M   'P 1'
#
loop_
_entity.id
_entity.type
_entity.pdbx_description
1 polymer ?
#
loop_
_entity_poly.entity_id
_entity_poly.type
_entity_poly.pdbx_seq_one_letter_code
_entity_poly.pdbx_strand_id
1 'polypeptide(L)'
;MPLVRPSAGLLRPSKALTSSVARTSRTKPFSTTTRQQAGHAPHYDPPGGWLFGVQPGTKPKREGWELPFYYGFVGSFALTIVAYVFKPDTSIQTWALEEARRRLEAEGFYESIEEKK
;
A
#
# COMPACT_ATOMS: atom_id res chain seq x y z
N MET A 1 63.30 56.09 -5.99
CA MET A 1 62.74 57.46 -5.91
C MET A 1 61.22 57.37 -6.11
N PRO A 2 60.40 57.37 -5.05
CA PRO A 2 58.93 57.37 -5.20
C PRO A 2 58.42 58.80 -5.41
N LEU A 3 57.54 59.00 -6.40
CA LEU A 3 56.79 60.25 -6.57
C LEU A 3 55.32 59.99 -6.22
N VAL A 4 54.92 60.48 -5.06
CA VAL A 4 53.53 60.56 -4.60
C VAL A 4 52.98 61.90 -5.04
N ARG A 5 51.85 61.93 -5.77
CA ARG A 5 50.94 63.09 -5.84
C ARG A 5 49.48 62.67 -6.05
N PRO A 6 48.50 63.51 -5.63
CA PRO A 6 47.30 63.05 -4.93
C PRO A 6 45.97 63.20 -5.69
N SER A 7 44.98 62.46 -5.17
CA SER A 7 43.53 62.71 -5.09
C SER A 7 42.77 63.37 -6.24
N ALA A 8 41.79 62.64 -6.79
CA ALA A 8 40.50 63.20 -7.19
C ALA A 8 39.40 62.18 -6.87
N GLY A 9 38.44 62.59 -6.04
CA GLY A 9 37.35 61.76 -5.56
C GLY A 9 36.29 61.50 -6.63
N LEU A 10 35.68 60.32 -6.58
CA LEU A 10 34.46 60.00 -7.30
C LEU A 10 33.44 59.41 -6.33
N LEU A 11 32.32 60.13 -6.23
CA LEU A 11 31.13 59.82 -5.45
C LEU A 11 30.60 58.43 -5.85
N ARG A 12 30.51 57.51 -4.87
CA ARG A 12 29.91 56.19 -5.09
C ARG A 12 28.46 56.20 -4.61
N PRO A 13 27.49 55.81 -5.45
CA PRO A 13 26.08 55.81 -5.08
C PRO A 13 25.76 54.78 -3.99
N SER A 14 24.92 55.20 -3.04
CA SER A 14 24.35 54.39 -1.97
C SER A 14 23.57 53.21 -2.56
N LYS A 15 24.09 51.99 -2.41
CA LYS A 15 23.31 50.78 -2.71
C LYS A 15 22.25 50.60 -1.63
N ALA A 16 20.98 50.77 -2.00
CA ALA A 16 19.85 50.42 -1.16
C ALA A 16 19.96 48.93 -0.76
N LEU A 17 19.93 48.66 0.54
CA LEU A 17 19.84 47.30 1.09
C LEU A 17 18.40 46.82 0.88
N THR A 18 18.13 46.13 -0.22
CA THR A 18 16.94 45.30 -0.32
C THR A 18 17.16 44.08 0.59
N SER A 19 16.54 44.08 1.77
CA SER A 19 16.51 42.91 2.65
C SER A 19 15.64 41.83 2.00
N SER A 20 16.26 40.98 1.20
CA SER A 20 15.63 39.73 0.79
C SER A 20 15.57 38.82 2.00
N VAL A 21 14.43 38.80 2.69
CA VAL A 21 14.11 37.76 3.65
C VAL A 21 13.89 36.49 2.85
N ALA A 22 14.97 35.77 2.57
CA ALA A 22 14.90 34.39 2.11
C ALA A 22 14.30 33.56 3.25
N ARG A 23 12.96 33.44 3.26
CA ARG A 23 12.27 32.41 4.03
C ARG A 23 12.60 31.07 3.39
N THR A 24 13.75 30.52 3.74
CA THR A 24 14.04 29.11 3.53
C THR A 24 13.07 28.34 4.41
N SER A 25 11.93 27.95 3.85
CA SER A 25 11.11 26.88 4.40
C SER A 25 11.92 25.60 4.30
N ARG A 26 12.73 25.35 5.33
CA ARG A 26 13.46 24.10 5.49
C ARG A 26 12.43 23.00 5.73
N THR A 27 11.96 22.39 4.64
CA THR A 27 11.16 21.18 4.67
C THR A 27 12.05 20.09 5.26
N LYS A 28 11.94 19.87 6.57
CA LYS A 28 12.55 18.70 7.19
C LYS A 28 11.77 17.49 6.66
N PRO A 29 12.41 16.51 6.02
CA PRO A 29 11.71 15.27 5.69
C PRO A 29 11.26 14.63 7.00
N PHE A 30 9.98 14.27 7.08
CA PHE A 30 9.46 13.44 8.17
C PHE A 30 10.00 12.02 7.97
N SER A 31 11.24 11.81 8.40
CA SER A 31 11.87 10.49 8.38
C SER A 31 12.73 10.35 9.62
N THR A 32 12.29 9.50 10.53
CA THR A 32 13.00 9.11 11.75
C THR A 32 13.99 7.97 11.49
N THR A 33 14.08 7.46 10.26
CA THR A 33 14.95 6.33 9.94
C THR A 33 16.36 6.81 9.64
N THR A 34 17.33 6.36 10.44
CA THR A 34 18.75 6.55 10.11
C THR A 34 19.01 5.81 8.80
N ARG A 35 19.43 6.56 7.77
CA ARG A 35 19.82 5.98 6.48
C ARG A 35 21.05 5.10 6.72
N GLN A 36 20.84 3.80 6.87
CA GLN A 36 21.89 2.78 6.95
C GLN A 36 22.70 2.86 5.64
N GLN A 37 23.98 3.26 5.74
CA GLN A 37 24.91 3.06 4.64
C GLN A 37 25.08 1.55 4.48
N ALA A 38 24.67 1.01 3.33
CA ALA A 38 24.90 -0.38 2.96
C ALA A 38 26.42 -0.61 2.81
N GLY A 39 27.09 -0.88 3.93
CA GLY A 39 28.48 -1.31 3.98
C GLY A 39 28.53 -2.79 3.65
N HIS A 40 28.55 -3.14 2.37
CA HIS A 40 28.79 -4.50 1.93
C HIS A 40 30.17 -4.51 1.28
N ALA A 41 31.19 -4.92 2.03
CA ALA A 41 32.35 -5.49 1.37
C ALA A 41 31.84 -6.69 0.55
N PRO A 42 32.32 -6.93 -0.68
CA PRO A 42 31.90 -8.07 -1.48
C PRO A 42 32.37 -9.35 -0.79
N HIS A 43 31.55 -9.88 0.11
CA HIS A 43 31.77 -11.16 0.77
C HIS A 43 31.33 -12.22 -0.23
N TYR A 44 32.30 -12.83 -0.92
CA TYR A 44 32.04 -13.95 -1.80
C TYR A 44 31.64 -15.15 -0.95
N ASP A 45 30.40 -15.59 -1.10
CA ASP A 45 29.93 -16.84 -0.49
C ASP A 45 30.06 -17.94 -1.54
N PRO A 46 30.98 -18.91 -1.37
CA PRO A 46 31.19 -19.96 -2.35
C PRO A 46 29.94 -20.83 -2.49
N PRO A 47 29.66 -21.38 -3.69
CA PRO A 47 28.46 -22.18 -3.93
C PRO A 47 28.49 -23.48 -3.10
N GLY A 48 27.79 -23.48 -1.96
CA GLY A 48 27.81 -24.59 -0.99
C GLY A 48 26.94 -25.80 -1.35
N GLY A 49 26.27 -25.82 -2.50
CA GLY A 49 25.41 -26.93 -2.93
C GLY A 49 24.11 -27.10 -2.12
N TRP A 50 23.85 -26.22 -1.15
CA TRP A 50 22.66 -26.22 -0.32
C TRP A 50 21.55 -25.35 -0.94
N LEU A 51 20.31 -25.87 -0.94
CA LEU A 51 19.15 -25.14 -1.44
C LEU A 51 18.93 -23.89 -0.56
N PHE A 52 19.11 -22.71 -1.14
CA PHE A 52 19.03 -21.40 -0.47
C PHE A 52 20.13 -21.10 0.57
N GLY A 53 21.27 -21.81 0.52
CA GLY A 53 22.38 -21.58 1.47
C GLY A 53 22.07 -22.04 2.91
N VAL A 54 20.99 -22.80 3.10
CA VAL A 54 20.59 -23.32 4.41
C VAL A 54 21.03 -24.78 4.56
N GLN A 55 21.78 -25.07 5.62
CA GLN A 55 22.17 -26.44 5.93
C GLN A 55 20.91 -27.27 6.28
N PRO A 56 20.68 -28.42 5.61
CA PRO A 56 19.54 -29.28 5.88
C PRO A 56 19.58 -29.77 7.32
N GLY A 57 18.43 -29.71 8.00
CA GLY A 57 18.31 -29.98 9.44
C GLY A 57 18.29 -28.73 10.31
N THR A 58 18.64 -27.54 9.76
CA THR A 58 18.42 -26.27 10.45
C THR A 58 16.94 -25.91 10.40
N LYS A 59 16.30 -25.75 11.56
CA LYS A 59 14.91 -25.28 11.64
C LYS A 59 14.86 -23.81 11.16
N PRO A 60 14.05 -23.48 10.13
CA PRO A 60 13.86 -22.09 9.71
C PRO A 60 13.40 -21.26 10.91
N LYS A 61 14.06 -20.13 11.15
CA LYS A 61 13.57 -19.15 12.13
C LYS A 61 12.42 -18.41 11.48
N ARG A 62 11.28 -18.31 12.17
CA ARG A 62 10.16 -17.50 11.65
C ARG A 62 10.62 -16.06 11.53
N GLU A 63 10.55 -15.53 10.33
CA GLU A 63 10.90 -14.14 10.09
C GLU A 63 9.78 -13.21 10.61
N GLY A 64 10.13 -12.01 11.08
CA GLY A 64 9.16 -11.10 11.71
C GLY A 64 8.03 -10.64 10.79
N TRP A 65 8.20 -10.78 9.47
CA TRP A 65 7.18 -10.44 8.47
C TRP A 65 6.19 -11.58 8.18
N GLU A 66 6.59 -12.84 8.42
CA GLU A 66 5.75 -14.00 8.12
C GLU A 66 4.44 -13.93 8.89
N LEU A 67 4.53 -13.60 10.18
CA LEU A 67 3.39 -13.56 11.08
C LEU A 67 2.32 -12.55 10.62
N PRO A 68 2.63 -11.25 10.43
CA PRO A 68 1.65 -10.29 9.92
C PRO A 68 1.17 -10.62 8.50
N PHE A 69 2.01 -11.22 7.65
CA PHE A 69 1.58 -11.67 6.32
C PHE A 69 0.54 -12.78 6.43
N TYR A 70 0.79 -13.83 7.20
CA TYR A 70 -0.16 -14.93 7.38
C TYR A 70 -1.48 -14.43 7.97
N TYR A 71 -1.43 -13.61 9.02
CA TYR A 71 -2.66 -13.07 9.61
C TYR A 71 -3.40 -12.12 8.68
N GLY A 72 -2.70 -11.22 7.98
CA GLY A 72 -3.31 -10.29 7.04
C GLY A 72 -3.90 -11.01 5.82
N PHE A 73 -3.12 -11.88 5.19
CA PHE A 73 -3.50 -12.59 3.97
C PHE A 73 -4.56 -13.65 4.25
N VAL A 74 -4.29 -14.59 5.17
CA VAL A 74 -5.26 -15.65 5.49
C VAL A 74 -6.50 -15.05 6.16
N GLY A 75 -6.33 -14.03 7.02
CA GLY A 75 -7.45 -13.31 7.61
C GLY A 75 -8.32 -12.59 6.56
N SER A 76 -7.70 -11.97 5.54
CA SER A 76 -8.41 -11.35 4.41
C SER A 76 -9.22 -12.38 3.61
N PHE A 77 -8.63 -13.54 3.30
CA PHE A 77 -9.35 -14.61 2.61
C PHE A 77 -10.52 -15.14 3.43
N ALA A 78 -10.31 -15.37 4.73
CA ALA A 78 -11.38 -15.81 5.63
C ALA A 78 -12.53 -14.78 5.67
N LEU A 79 -12.21 -13.50 5.80
CA LEU A 79 -13.22 -12.43 5.78
C LEU A 79 -13.98 -12.40 4.46
N THR A 80 -13.28 -12.54 3.33
CA THR A 80 -13.87 -12.56 1.99
C THR A 80 -14.84 -13.74 1.82
N ILE A 81 -14.47 -14.92 2.29
CA ILE A 81 -15.33 -16.12 2.24
C ILE A 81 -16.58 -15.89 3.07
N VAL A 82 -16.45 -15.37 4.30
CA VAL A 82 -17.60 -15.06 5.16
C VAL A 82 -18.53 -14.05 4.46
N ALA A 83 -17.97 -12.96 3.96
CA ALA A 83 -18.76 -11.94 3.24
C ALA A 83 -19.46 -12.51 2.00
N TYR A 84 -18.81 -13.42 1.28
CA TYR A 84 -19.39 -14.07 0.09
C TYR A 84 -20.56 -14.98 0.44
N VAL A 85 -20.42 -15.80 1.50
CA VAL A 85 -21.47 -16.73 1.94
C VAL A 85 -22.70 -16.00 2.47
N PHE A 86 -22.51 -14.89 3.19
CA PHE A 86 -23.62 -14.10 3.74
C PHE A 86 -24.12 -13.00 2.80
N LYS A 87 -23.63 -12.95 1.55
CA LYS A 87 -24.11 -11.99 0.57
C LYS A 87 -25.59 -12.26 0.30
N PRO A 88 -26.49 -11.26 0.41
CA PRO A 88 -27.91 -11.47 0.15
C PRO A 88 -28.15 -11.85 -1.32
N ASP A 89 -29.05 -12.80 -1.54
CA ASP A 89 -29.49 -13.21 -2.87
C ASP A 89 -30.31 -12.10 -3.52
N THR A 90 -29.64 -11.25 -4.31
CA THR A 90 -30.25 -10.17 -5.11
C THR A 90 -30.44 -10.58 -6.57
N SER A 91 -30.53 -11.89 -6.84
CA SER A 91 -30.71 -12.43 -8.19
C SER A 91 -32.11 -12.14 -8.71
N ILE A 92 -32.22 -11.70 -9.97
CA ILE A 92 -33.53 -11.51 -10.63
C ILE A 92 -34.33 -12.80 -10.75
N GLN A 93 -33.66 -13.95 -10.69
CA GLN A 93 -34.28 -15.26 -10.81
C GLN A 93 -35.13 -15.61 -9.59
N THR A 94 -34.74 -15.18 -8.39
CA THR A 94 -35.54 -15.44 -7.17
C THR A 94 -36.85 -14.66 -7.24
N TRP A 95 -36.77 -13.38 -7.61
CA TRP A 95 -37.96 -12.57 -7.88
C TRP A 95 -38.82 -13.16 -9.01
N ALA A 96 -38.20 -13.56 -10.13
CA ALA A 96 -38.92 -14.11 -11.26
C ALA A 96 -39.63 -15.44 -10.92
N LEU A 97 -39.01 -16.30 -10.09
CA LEU A 97 -39.64 -17.54 -9.62
C LEU A 97 -40.82 -17.27 -8.69
N GLU A 98 -40.70 -16.31 -7.78
CA GLU A 98 -41.76 -15.93 -6.86
C GLU A 98 -42.94 -15.28 -7.61
N GLU A 99 -42.64 -14.44 -8.59
CA GLU A 99 -43.65 -13.83 -9.46
C GLU A 99 -44.30 -14.88 -10.38
N ALA A 100 -43.53 -15.82 -10.94
CA ALA A 100 -44.07 -16.94 -11.71
C ALA A 100 -44.99 -17.83 -10.86
N ARG A 101 -44.60 -18.10 -9.61
CA ARG A 101 -45.42 -18.83 -8.63
C ARG A 101 -46.72 -18.10 -8.35
N ARG A 102 -46.68 -16.78 -8.15
CA ARG A 102 -47.88 -15.97 -7.90
C ARG A 102 -48.86 -15.99 -9.07
N ARG A 103 -48.37 -16.03 -10.31
CA ARG A 103 -49.21 -16.21 -11.51
C ARG A 103 -49.79 -17.62 -11.58
N LEU A 104 -49.01 -18.64 -11.27
CA LEU A 104 -49.47 -20.04 -11.23
C LEU A 104 -50.49 -20.31 -10.10
N GLU A 105 -50.35 -19.64 -8.95
CA GLU A 105 -51.33 -19.68 -7.85
C GLU A 105 -52.62 -18.95 -8.23
N ALA A 106 -52.52 -17.82 -8.94
CA ALA A 106 -53.69 -17.11 -9.48
C ALA A 106 -54.41 -17.90 -10.60
N GLU A 107 -53.68 -18.77 -11.31
CA GLU A 107 -54.21 -19.67 -12.34
C GLU A 107 -54.75 -21.00 -11.77
N GLY A 108 -54.75 -21.20 -10.43
CA GLY A 108 -55.39 -22.35 -9.77
C GLY A 108 -54.70 -23.70 -10.01
N PHE A 109 -53.43 -23.69 -10.43
CA PHE A 109 -52.74 -24.90 -10.89
C PHE A 109 -52.63 -26.00 -9.81
N TYR A 110 -52.53 -25.63 -8.52
CA TYR A 110 -52.37 -26.59 -7.41
C TYR A 110 -53.67 -27.31 -7.01
N GLU A 111 -54.86 -26.68 -7.10
CA GLU A 111 -56.14 -27.36 -6.85
C GLU A 111 -56.38 -28.49 -7.86
N SER A 112 -56.01 -28.27 -9.13
CA SER A 112 -56.13 -29.28 -10.19
C SER A 112 -55.19 -30.48 -10.06
N ILE A 113 -54.10 -30.33 -9.30
CA ILE A 113 -53.10 -31.39 -9.04
C ILE A 113 -53.52 -32.21 -7.81
N GLU A 114 -54.14 -31.59 -6.80
CA GLU A 114 -54.67 -32.26 -5.60
C GLU A 114 -55.97 -33.04 -5.87
N GLU A 115 -56.88 -32.55 -6.73
CA GLU A 115 -58.08 -33.29 -7.14
C GLU A 115 -57.78 -34.56 -7.96
N LYS A 116 -56.58 -34.65 -8.55
CA LYS A 116 -56.20 -35.74 -9.47
C LYS A 116 -55.34 -36.83 -8.82
N LYS A 117 -55.13 -36.77 -7.50
CA LYS A 117 -54.40 -37.77 -6.71
C LYS A 117 -55.37 -38.62 -5.91
#